data_AF-A0A379FU41-F1
#
_entry.id   AF-A0A379FU41-F1
#
_cell.length_a   1.000
_cell.length_b   1.000
_cell.length_c   1.000
_cell.angle_alpha   90.00
_cell.angle_beta   90.00
_cell.angle_gamma   90.00
#
_symmetry.space_group_name_H-M   'P 1'
#
loop_
_entity.id
_entity.type
_entity.pdbx_description
1 polymer ?
#
loop_
_entity_poly.entity_id
_entity_poly.type
_entity_poly.pdbx_seq_one_letter_code
_entity_poly.pdbx_strand_id
1 'polypeptide(L)' 'MDKNPPSDSMILDKPVTDPDEDRYGFRYVVQQLAHAIAGIGREGSAVIGIEGAWGAGKTSLLSLLRTALENR' A
#
# COMPACT_ATOMS: atom_id res chain seq x y z
N MET A 1 -8.44 38.82 1.94
CA MET A 1 -9.39 37.68 2.08
C MET A 1 -8.65 36.47 1.59
N ASP A 2 -7.73 35.97 2.42
CA ASP A 2 -6.78 34.94 2.05
C ASP A 2 -7.27 33.61 2.63
N LYS A 3 -7.99 32.85 1.80
CA LYS A 3 -8.38 31.47 2.14
C LYS A 3 -7.27 30.54 1.68
N ASN A 4 -6.20 30.43 2.46
CA ASN A 4 -5.29 29.30 2.30
C ASN A 4 -5.99 28.06 2.90
N PRO A 5 -6.26 26.99 2.12
CA PRO A 5 -6.86 25.79 2.68
C PRO A 5 -5.89 25.15 3.69
N PRO A 6 -6.39 24.52 4.77
CA PRO A 6 -5.53 23.84 5.74
C PRO A 6 -4.74 22.73 5.06
N SER A 7 -3.43 22.75 5.27
CA SER A 7 -2.40 21.91 4.65
C SER A 7 -2.36 20.46 5.16
N ASP A 8 -3.52 19.87 5.47
CA ASP A 8 -3.65 18.43 5.74
C ASP A 8 -5.05 17.95 5.35
N SER A 9 -5.43 18.20 4.10
CA SER A 9 -6.63 17.59 3.53
C SER A 9 -6.37 16.12 3.28
N MET A 10 -6.70 15.28 4.26
CA MET A 10 -6.77 13.84 4.10
C MET A 10 -7.85 13.54 3.04
N ILE A 11 -7.44 13.33 1.78
CA ILE A 11 -8.35 12.94 0.70
C ILE A 11 -8.72 11.49 0.96
N LEU A 12 -9.94 11.28 1.49
CA LEU A 12 -10.43 9.99 1.98
C LEU A 12 -10.33 8.84 0.95
N ASP A 13 -10.40 9.18 -0.34
CA ASP A 13 -10.40 8.23 -1.46
C ASP A 13 -9.04 8.05 -2.14
N LYS A 14 -7.97 8.71 -1.70
CA LYS A 14 -6.66 8.51 -2.31
C LYS A 14 -5.96 7.32 -1.64
N PRO A 15 -5.60 6.27 -2.41
CA PRO A 15 -4.78 5.21 -1.86
C PRO A 15 -3.41 5.77 -1.45
N VAL A 16 -2.90 5.30 -0.31
CA VAL A 16 -1.56 5.65 0.18
C VAL A 16 -0.54 5.16 -0.84
N THR A 17 0.29 6.06 -1.35
CA THR A 17 1.32 5.75 -2.36
C THR A 17 2.73 5.92 -1.83
N ASP A 18 2.91 6.74 -0.78
CA ASP A 18 4.18 6.91 -0.09
C ASP A 18 4.22 6.08 1.20
N PRO A 19 5.29 5.30 1.45
CA PRO A 19 5.50 4.64 2.73
C PRO A 19 5.44 5.58 3.95
N ASP A 20 5.76 6.86 3.81
CA ASP A 20 5.71 7.87 4.88
C ASP A 20 4.28 8.35 5.18
N GLU A 21 3.33 8.07 4.28
CA GLU A 21 1.89 8.30 4.46
C GLU A 21 1.16 7.10 5.11
N ASP A 22 1.90 6.03 5.45
CA ASP A 22 1.35 4.79 6.01
C ASP A 22 0.92 4.92 7.48
N ARG A 23 -0.28 5.46 7.68
CA ARG A 23 -0.91 5.59 9.00
C ARG A 23 -1.38 4.25 9.60
N TYR A 24 -1.40 3.17 8.82
CA TYR A 24 -1.83 1.84 9.27
C TYR A 24 -0.66 0.92 9.66
N GLY A 25 0.59 1.32 9.42
CA GLY A 25 1.78 0.54 9.78
C GLY A 25 2.02 -0.68 8.88
N PHE A 26 1.52 -0.67 7.65
CA PHE A 26 1.72 -1.72 6.66
C PHE A 26 3.13 -1.81 6.07
N ARG A 27 4.01 -0.83 6.28
CA ARG A 27 5.36 -0.79 5.69
C ARG A 27 6.12 -2.11 5.85
N TYR A 28 6.14 -2.66 7.08
CA TYR A 28 6.87 -3.89 7.36
C TYR A 28 6.27 -5.08 6.60
N VAL A 29 4.95 -5.28 6.68
CA VAL A 29 4.29 -6.40 5.98
C VAL A 29 4.41 -6.28 4.47
N VAL A 30 4.31 -5.07 3.92
CA VAL A 30 4.50 -4.79 2.49
C VAL A 30 5.90 -5.17 2.03
N GLN A 31 6.94 -4.79 2.77
CA GLN A 31 8.32 -5.12 2.42
C GLN A 31 8.58 -6.63 2.45
N GLN A 32 8.07 -7.32 3.48
CA GLN A 32 8.22 -8.78 3.59
C GLN A 32 7.44 -9.50 2.48
N LEU A 33 6.23 -9.06 2.18
CA LEU A 33 5.41 -9.63 1.11
C LEU A 33 6.06 -9.43 -0.26
N ALA A 34 6.59 -8.23 -0.55
CA ALA A 34 7.32 -7.98 -1.78
C ALA A 34 8.59 -8.85 -1.90
N HIS A 35 9.31 -9.08 -0.79
CA HIS A 35 10.44 -10.00 -0.77
C HIS A 35 10.01 -11.45 -1.04
N ALA A 36 8.94 -11.93 -0.41
CA ALA A 36 8.41 -13.28 -0.62
C ALA A 36 7.94 -13.47 -2.07
N ILE A 37 7.23 -12.50 -2.65
CA ILE A 37 6.79 -12.53 -4.04
C ILE A 37 7.97 -12.62 -5.00
N ALA A 38 9.06 -11.88 -4.73
CA ALA A 38 10.28 -11.96 -5.55
C ALA A 38 10.96 -13.34 -5.49
N GLY A 39 10.73 -14.11 -4.42
CA GLY A 39 11.20 -15.48 -4.29
C GLY A 39 10.34 -16.52 -5.01
N ILE A 40 9.16 -16.14 -5.52
CA ILE A 40 8.31 -17.04 -6.31
C ILE A 40 8.99 -17.23 -7.67
N GLY A 41 9.48 -18.44 -7.91
CA GLY A 41 10.15 -18.81 -9.16
C GLY A 41 9.26 -18.60 -10.38
N ARG A 42 9.88 -18.44 -11.55
CA ARG A 42 9.18 -18.16 -12.82
C ARG A 42 8.42 -19.37 -13.39
N GLU A 43 8.55 -20.52 -12.76
CA GLU A 43 7.89 -21.78 -13.14
C GLU A 43 6.48 -21.85 -12.53
N GLY A 44 5.60 -20.92 -12.90
CA GLY A 44 4.21 -20.94 -12.46
C GLY A 44 3.54 -19.56 -12.39
N SER A 45 2.25 -19.56 -12.08
CA SER A 45 1.48 -18.35 -11.75
C SER A 45 1.05 -18.43 -10.29
N ALA A 46 1.32 -17.37 -9.52
CA ALA A 46 0.87 -17.25 -8.14
C ALA A 46 -0.29 -16.26 -8.05
N VAL A 47 -1.32 -16.62 -7.29
CA VAL A 47 -2.45 -15.75 -6.95
C VAL A 47 -2.44 -15.55 -5.45
N ILE A 48 -2.52 -14.29 -5.01
CA ILE A 48 -2.52 -13.90 -3.61
C ILE A 48 -3.82 -13.16 -3.31
N GLY A 49 -4.60 -13.68 -2.37
CA GLY A 49 -5.79 -13.02 -1.83
C GLY A 49 -5.45 -12.15 -0.62
N ILE A 50 -6.03 -10.96 -0.53
CA ILE A 50 -5.92 -10.07 0.64
C ILE A 50 -7.29 -9.99 1.30
N GLU A 51 -7.40 -10.54 2.50
CA GLU A 51 -8.65 -10.63 3.25
C GLU A 51 -8.61 -9.75 4.51
N GLY A 52 -9.79 -9.28 4.95
CA GLY A 52 -9.92 -8.46 6.15
C GLY A 52 -11.23 -7.67 6.19
N ALA A 53 -11.57 -7.14 7.37
CA ALA A 53 -12.80 -6.38 7.59
C ALA A 53 -12.93 -5.14 6.67
N TRP A 54 -14.14 -4.63 6.52
CA TRP A 54 -14.37 -3.35 5.83
C TRP A 54 -13.59 -2.22 6.53
N GLY A 55 -12.96 -1.33 5.78
CA GLY A 55 -12.14 -0.24 6.33
C GLY A 55 -10.77 -0.66 6.89
N ALA A 56 -10.39 -1.94 6.86
CA ALA A 56 -9.09 -2.41 7.35
C ALA A 56 -7.87 -2.01 6.48
N GLY A 57 -8.02 -1.06 5.54
CA GLY A 57 -6.90 -0.56 4.75
C GLY A 57 -6.40 -1.48 3.63
N LYS A 58 -7.18 -2.48 3.20
CA LYS A 58 -6.79 -3.43 2.12
C LYS A 58 -6.34 -2.73 0.83
N THR A 59 -7.08 -1.72 0.39
CA THR A 59 -6.74 -0.92 -0.80
C THR A 59 -5.42 -0.17 -0.60
N SER A 60 -5.19 0.38 0.59
CA SER A 60 -3.92 1.04 0.93
C SER A 60 -2.75 0.05 0.95
N LEU A 61 -2.93 -1.14 1.53
CA LEU A 61 -1.91 -2.19 1.53
C LEU A 61 -1.55 -2.63 0.11
N LEU A 62 -2.55 -2.85 -0.76
CA LEU A 62 -2.32 -3.24 -2.15
C LEU A 62 -1.60 -2.14 -2.95
N SER A 63 -1.93 -0.87 -2.71
CA SER A 63 -1.24 0.28 -3.31
C SER A 63 0.23 0.34 -2.90
N LEU A 64 0.51 0.25 -1.59
CA LEU A 64 1.88 0.22 -1.07
C LEU A 64 2.68 -0.98 -1.59
N LEU A 65 2.06 -2.16 -1.66
CA LEU A 65 2.68 -3.36 -2.21
C LEU A 65 3.05 -3.18 -3.68
N ARG A 66 2.16 -2.59 -4.47
CA ARG A 66 2.44 -2.27 -5.87
C ARG A 66 3.64 -1.34 -5.99
N THR A 67 3.68 -0.24 -5.24
CA THR A 67 4.83 0.67 -5.21
C THR A 67 6.13 -0.05 -4.82
N ALA A 68 6.08 -0.95 -3.83
CA ALA A 68 7.25 -1.71 -3.38
C ALA A 68 7.76 -2.76 -4.40
N LEU A 69 6.89 -3.21 -5.31
CA LEU A 69 7.23 -4.11 -6.41
C LEU A 69 7.74 -3.33 -7.64
N GLU A 70 7.20 -2.15 -7.92
CA GLU A 70 7.58 -1.29 -9.05
C GLU A 70 8.89 -0.52 -8.82
N ASN A 71 9.20 -0.13 -7.59
CA ASN A 71 10.43 0.59 -7.23
C ASN A 71 11.67 -0.33 -7.08
N ARG A 72 11.71 -1.45 -7.81
CA ARG A 72 12.82 -2.42 -7.79
C ARG A 72 13.49 -2.56 -9.14
#